data_AF-A0A672MQH2-F1
#
_entry.id   AF-A0A672MQH2-F1
#
_cell.length_a   1.000
_cell.length_b   1.000
_cell.length_c   1.000
_cell.angle_alpha   90.00
_cell.angle_beta   90.00
_cell.angle_gamma   90.00
#
_symmetry.space_group_name_H-M   'P 1'
#
loop_
_entity.id
_entity.type
_entity.pdbx_description
1 polymer ?
#
loop_
_entity_poly.entity_id
_entity_poly.type
_entity_poly.pdbx_seq_one_letter_code
_entity_poly.pdbx_strand_id
1 'polypeptide(L)'
;THTVLSGHFDVIFPKTLHFLMAGPADRSDSGSGSALQAVFEQLRSAHTLSLTLTGPLCLAVIALDRYLSAQHPAAESYSYDLTVTDGRWRIKCQLADSLSRWVRTGSLRCGAGVLVSQLSMVHDETRFLSIQDVGSITEWCQDHVTRSDGPLQLSRKYYLPLWINDDPYGSVWAPYSPPPDVVIDVSRITLLADLEAFFHSSRRPLPLLVRILHRSRIRYYGKPGQNIDFPFQVYCEVADQSGVMSMVVWNDLCPEWFNRLTVGSVLYLQQYSLKHSYQNRSRPHIPLCLWLFCGFVEISLNPRSPASVVTVIPPKSVQPQWDLPDVPYNFATRSEVDSMNNNQACDIIGLVTYVGRVERIRRPEKFWAYRWVHAVDGTTDSAFILEIFSSSQPEIFNNICPMTYLVCTQMRVCKTGCSVYLTSSTETHLFITGCHKKQPYVNEPKVKAFIQWTKTLKDSVMLRRTSVGGHYCYPPAPPSNSNLTSEI
;
A
#
# COMPACT_ATOMS: atom_id res chain seq x y z
N THR A 1 -7.83 -43.41 -16.25
CA THR A 1 -6.40 -43.42 -16.59
C THR A 1 -5.94 -41.98 -16.70
N HIS A 2 -5.38 -41.47 -15.60
CA HIS A 2 -4.93 -40.09 -15.44
C HIS A 2 -3.55 -39.91 -16.08
N THR A 3 -3.39 -38.88 -16.90
CA THR A 3 -2.07 -38.34 -17.24
C THR A 3 -2.10 -36.83 -17.01
N VAL A 4 -1.51 -36.42 -15.89
CA VAL A 4 -1.25 -35.02 -15.53
C VAL A 4 0.11 -34.67 -16.13
N LEU A 5 0.13 -33.74 -17.10
CA LEU A 5 1.36 -33.11 -17.56
C LEU A 5 1.56 -31.81 -16.79
N SER A 6 2.31 -31.87 -15.70
CA SER A 6 2.81 -30.70 -14.99
C SER A 6 4.11 -30.22 -15.66
N GLY A 7 4.00 -29.23 -16.55
CA GLY A 7 5.17 -28.51 -17.04
C GLY A 7 5.68 -27.54 -15.97
N HIS A 8 6.82 -27.85 -15.36
CA HIS A 8 7.64 -26.86 -14.66
C HIS A 8 8.22 -25.90 -15.71
N PHE A 9 7.93 -24.61 -15.56
CA PHE A 9 8.57 -23.55 -16.35
C PHE A 9 9.49 -22.76 -15.41
N ASP A 10 10.78 -23.05 -15.51
CA ASP A 10 11.84 -22.20 -14.98
C ASP A 10 11.94 -20.96 -15.88
N VAL A 11 11.46 -19.82 -15.37
CA VAL A 11 11.65 -18.53 -16.02
C VAL A 11 13.01 -18.00 -15.57
N ILE A 12 13.99 -18.18 -16.45
CA ILE A 12 15.33 -17.60 -16.34
C ILE A 12 15.18 -16.09 -16.58
N PHE A 13 15.34 -15.29 -15.52
CA PHE A 13 15.54 -13.85 -15.63
C PHE A 13 16.85 -13.60 -16.39
N PRO A 14 16.90 -12.68 -17.39
CA PRO A 14 18.16 -12.22 -17.91
C PRO A 14 18.87 -11.45 -16.79
N LYS A 15 19.96 -12.04 -16.29
CA LYS A 15 20.95 -11.36 -15.46
C LYS A 15 21.43 -10.12 -16.22
N THR A 16 21.27 -8.99 -15.55
CA THR A 16 22.05 -7.76 -15.58
C THR A 16 23.05 -7.61 -16.74
N LEU A 17 22.87 -6.54 -17.52
CA LEU A 17 23.86 -6.00 -18.45
C LEU A 17 25.27 -6.02 -17.84
N HIS A 18 26.20 -6.71 -18.49
CA HIS A 18 27.62 -6.57 -18.27
C HIS A 18 28.07 -5.18 -18.74
N PHE A 19 28.43 -4.30 -17.80
CA PHE A 19 29.25 -3.13 -18.08
C PHE A 19 30.67 -3.35 -17.54
N LEU A 20 31.65 -2.87 -18.30
CA LEU A 20 33.07 -3.14 -18.15
C LEU A 20 33.60 -2.85 -16.75
N MET A 21 34.33 -3.84 -16.22
CA MET A 21 35.08 -3.76 -14.98
C MET A 21 36.29 -2.83 -15.14
N ALA A 22 36.38 -1.79 -14.30
CA ALA A 22 37.69 -1.27 -13.89
C ALA A 22 38.32 -2.28 -12.92
N GLY A 23 39.62 -2.53 -13.08
CA GLY A 23 40.35 -3.68 -12.57
C GLY A 23 40.33 -3.93 -11.05
N PRO A 24 40.83 -5.10 -10.61
CA PRO A 24 40.72 -5.56 -9.24
C PRO A 24 41.55 -4.66 -8.32
N ALA A 25 40.90 -4.02 -7.35
CA ALA A 25 41.59 -3.47 -6.20
C ALA A 25 42.11 -4.64 -5.36
N ASP A 26 43.43 -4.63 -5.14
CA ASP A 26 44.21 -5.61 -4.40
C ASP A 26 43.54 -6.01 -3.08
N ARG A 27 43.25 -7.31 -2.93
CA ARG A 27 42.83 -7.90 -1.65
C ARG A 27 44.07 -8.13 -0.81
N SER A 28 44.38 -7.18 0.07
CA SER A 28 45.15 -7.47 1.28
C SER A 28 44.17 -7.81 2.40
N ASP A 29 44.08 -9.10 2.71
CA ASP A 29 43.39 -9.63 3.88
C ASP A 29 44.24 -9.27 5.12
N SER A 30 44.07 -8.04 5.62
CA SER A 30 44.61 -7.60 6.89
C SER A 30 43.46 -7.48 7.89
N GLY A 31 43.67 -8.04 9.09
CA GLY A 31 42.69 -8.14 10.18
C GLY A 31 42.31 -6.80 10.83
N SER A 32 41.85 -5.81 10.04
CA SER A 32 41.33 -4.55 10.56
C SER A 32 39.90 -4.73 11.09
N GLY A 33 39.63 -4.38 12.35
CA GLY A 33 38.25 -4.35 12.85
C GLY A 33 37.34 -3.40 12.05
N SER A 34 36.03 -3.44 12.29
CA SER A 34 35.12 -2.45 11.70
C SER A 34 35.49 -1.04 12.19
N ALA A 35 35.74 -0.12 11.26
CA ALA A 35 36.02 1.27 11.58
C ALA A 35 34.78 1.94 12.18
N LEU A 36 33.59 1.58 11.69
CA LEU A 36 32.32 2.03 12.25
C LEU A 36 32.14 1.57 13.70
N GLN A 37 32.51 0.33 14.02
CA GLN A 37 32.46 -0.21 15.38
C GLN A 37 33.41 0.51 16.32
N ALA A 38 34.66 0.71 15.90
CA ALA A 38 35.66 1.43 16.69
C ALA A 38 35.21 2.87 17.01
N VAL A 39 34.66 3.58 16.02
CA VAL A 39 34.13 4.93 16.20
C VAL A 39 32.91 4.96 17.14
N PHE A 40 32.03 3.97 17.06
CA PHE A 40 30.90 3.87 17.98
C PHE A 40 31.35 3.59 19.42
N GLU A 41 32.31 2.70 19.63
CA GLU A 41 32.86 2.41 20.96
C GLU A 41 33.59 3.63 21.55
N GLN A 42 34.29 4.40 20.71
CA GLN A 42 34.89 5.67 21.10
C GLN A 42 33.82 6.70 21.52
N LEU A 43 32.75 6.86 20.75
CA LEU A 43 31.62 7.74 21.11
C LEU A 43 30.94 7.31 22.40
N ARG A 44 30.79 6.00 22.65
CA ARG A 44 30.17 5.46 23.87
C ARG A 44 31.01 5.71 25.11
N SER A 45 32.34 5.73 24.96
CA SER A 45 33.31 5.96 26.04
C SER A 45 33.66 7.44 26.23
N ALA A 46 33.41 8.29 25.24
CA ALA A 46 33.67 9.72 25.31
C ALA A 46 32.76 10.44 26.32
N HIS A 47 33.31 11.46 26.99
CA HIS A 47 32.52 12.36 27.84
C HIS A 47 31.72 13.38 27.02
N THR A 48 32.13 13.64 25.78
CA THR A 48 31.42 14.51 24.84
C THR A 48 30.41 13.73 24.02
N LEU A 49 29.20 14.27 23.89
CA LEU A 49 28.11 13.67 23.09
C LEU A 49 28.26 13.91 21.58
N SER A 50 29.40 14.45 21.11
CA SER A 50 29.72 14.52 19.68
C SER A 50 31.19 14.17 19.44
N LEU A 51 31.44 13.66 18.23
CA LEU A 51 32.76 13.30 17.73
C LEU A 51 32.88 13.79 16.29
N THR A 52 33.89 14.63 16.06
CA THR A 52 34.37 14.98 14.72
C THR A 52 35.49 14.03 14.36
N LEU A 53 35.36 13.35 13.23
CA LEU A 53 36.34 12.36 12.79
C LEU A 53 37.52 13.05 12.10
N THR A 54 38.72 12.51 12.32
CA THR A 54 39.96 12.99 11.67
C THR A 54 40.00 12.70 10.17
N GLY A 55 39.23 11.70 9.71
CA GLY A 55 38.96 11.41 8.31
C GLY A 55 37.52 10.87 8.16
N PRO A 56 36.81 11.20 7.07
CA PRO A 56 35.42 10.80 6.92
C PRO A 56 35.28 9.28 6.74
N LEU A 57 34.29 8.69 7.41
CA LEU A 57 33.93 7.28 7.23
C LEU A 57 33.11 7.11 5.94
N CYS A 58 33.53 6.21 5.05
CA CYS A 58 32.73 5.79 3.91
C CYS A 58 31.77 4.67 4.33
N LEU A 59 30.47 4.93 4.24
CA LEU A 59 29.41 4.01 4.65
C LEU A 59 28.39 3.83 3.52
N ALA A 60 27.76 2.65 3.45
CA ALA A 60 26.61 2.40 2.60
C ALA A 60 25.33 2.65 3.38
N VAL A 61 24.37 3.33 2.77
CA VAL A 61 22.99 3.41 3.26
C VAL A 61 22.25 2.15 2.84
N ILE A 62 21.84 1.33 3.79
CA ILE A 62 21.13 0.07 3.54
C ILE A 62 19.66 0.10 3.95
N ALA A 63 19.25 1.09 4.76
CA ALA A 63 17.84 1.38 4.99
C ALA A 63 17.65 2.86 5.31
N LEU A 64 16.48 3.38 4.96
CA LEU A 64 16.05 4.73 5.27
C LEU A 64 14.56 4.69 5.60
N ASP A 65 14.24 4.84 6.88
CA ASP A 65 12.91 4.73 7.43
C ASP A 65 12.41 6.12 7.87
N ARG A 66 11.13 6.44 7.63
CA ARG A 66 10.54 7.76 7.95
C ARG A 66 9.46 7.63 9.00
N TYR A 67 9.36 8.57 9.92
CA TYR A 67 8.28 8.63 10.91
C TYR A 67 7.94 10.08 11.25
N LEU A 68 6.77 10.28 11.87
CA LEU A 68 6.32 11.59 12.27
C LEU A 68 7.12 12.09 13.46
N SER A 69 7.80 13.23 13.32
CA SER A 69 8.60 13.82 14.38
C SER A 69 7.74 14.16 15.60
N ALA A 70 8.30 14.03 16.81
CA ALA A 70 7.67 14.57 18.02
C ALA A 70 8.27 15.92 18.45
N GLN A 71 9.44 16.31 17.93
CA GLN A 71 10.19 17.47 18.42
C GLN A 71 9.75 18.79 17.78
N HIS A 72 9.16 18.74 16.58
CA HIS A 72 8.75 19.94 15.85
C HIS A 72 7.22 19.95 15.62
N PRO A 73 6.49 20.91 16.24
CA PRO A 73 5.05 21.05 16.05
C PRO A 73 4.66 21.69 14.71
N ALA A 74 5.64 22.08 13.87
CA ALA A 74 5.36 22.54 12.52
C ALA A 74 4.75 21.41 11.68
N ALA A 75 3.74 21.74 10.87
CA ALA A 75 3.10 20.81 9.96
C ALA A 75 4.16 20.07 9.13
N GLU A 76 4.06 18.74 9.06
CA GLU A 76 4.91 17.88 8.22
C GLU A 76 6.38 17.72 8.66
N SER A 77 6.68 17.90 9.94
CA SER A 77 8.01 17.55 10.46
C SER A 77 8.17 16.03 10.53
N TYR A 78 8.92 15.46 9.58
CA TYR A 78 9.29 14.05 9.57
C TYR A 78 10.74 13.90 10.04
N SER A 79 10.96 12.88 10.86
CA SER A 79 12.30 12.42 11.23
C SER A 79 12.61 11.12 10.46
N TYR A 80 13.90 10.84 10.30
CA TYR A 80 14.37 9.71 9.51
C TYR A 80 15.37 8.90 10.32
N ASP A 81 15.21 7.58 10.31
CA ASP A 81 16.23 6.65 10.79
C ASP A 81 16.97 6.10 9.57
N LEU A 82 18.29 6.16 9.65
CA LEU A 82 19.21 5.66 8.64
C LEU A 82 19.89 4.41 9.20
N THR A 83 19.89 3.32 8.42
CA THR A 83 20.77 2.19 8.71
C THR A 83 21.95 2.24 7.75
N VAL A 84 23.16 2.29 8.31
CA VAL A 84 24.42 2.37 7.56
C VAL A 84 25.35 1.22 7.89
N THR A 85 26.22 0.88 6.95
CA THR A 85 27.22 -0.19 7.09
C THR A 85 28.56 0.21 6.48
N ASP A 86 29.66 -0.24 7.07
CA ASP A 86 31.01 -0.20 6.46
C ASP A 86 31.35 -1.51 5.72
N GLY A 87 30.36 -2.41 5.59
CA GLY A 87 30.52 -3.75 5.01
C GLY A 87 30.89 -4.84 6.04
N ARG A 88 31.32 -4.48 7.25
CA ARG A 88 31.64 -5.43 8.34
C ARG A 88 30.70 -5.28 9.53
N TRP A 89 30.30 -4.05 9.83
CA TRP A 89 29.38 -3.74 10.91
C TRP A 89 28.32 -2.75 10.42
N ARG A 90 27.17 -2.75 11.08
CA ARG A 90 26.07 -1.85 10.76
C ARG A 90 25.49 -1.22 12.00
N ILE A 91 24.95 -0.03 11.83
CA ILE A 91 24.28 0.71 12.89
C ILE A 91 23.05 1.41 12.34
N LYS A 92 22.04 1.50 13.19
CA LYS A 92 20.87 2.34 12.97
C LYS A 92 21.05 3.66 13.74
N CYS A 93 20.84 4.77 13.06
CA CYS A 93 21.08 6.11 13.57
C CYS A 93 19.98 7.06 13.13
N GLN A 94 19.76 8.13 13.90
CA GLN A 94 18.81 9.17 13.54
C GLN A 94 19.49 10.19 12.62
N LEU A 95 18.85 10.54 11.51
CA LEU A 95 19.34 11.60 10.63
C LEU A 95 19.02 12.97 11.25
N ALA A 96 20.02 13.86 11.33
CA ALA A 96 19.80 15.23 11.77
C ALA A 96 18.79 15.97 10.86
N ASP A 97 17.95 16.82 11.44
CA ASP A 97 16.89 17.53 10.71
C ASP A 97 17.42 18.43 9.57
N SER A 98 18.64 18.95 9.73
CA SER A 98 19.35 19.73 8.70
C SER A 98 19.58 18.93 7.41
N LEU A 99 19.70 17.61 7.51
CA LEU A 99 19.94 16.69 6.40
C LEU A 99 18.65 16.13 5.79
N SER A 100 17.48 16.36 6.39
CA SER A 100 16.18 15.92 5.88
C SER A 100 15.89 16.38 4.44
N ARG A 101 16.49 17.48 3.99
CA ARG A 101 16.40 17.93 2.59
C ARG A 101 16.97 16.90 1.60
N TRP A 102 18.05 16.21 1.96
CA TRP A 102 18.74 15.26 1.09
C TRP A 102 17.91 14.01 0.81
N VAL A 103 17.11 13.59 1.79
CA VAL A 103 16.11 12.53 1.60
C VAL A 103 15.02 12.99 0.63
N ARG A 104 14.49 14.21 0.83
CA ARG A 104 13.41 14.74 -0.01
C ARG A 104 13.83 14.94 -1.46
N THR A 105 15.08 15.31 -1.73
CA THR A 105 15.64 15.46 -3.09
C THR A 105 16.10 14.14 -3.71
N GLY A 106 16.09 13.03 -2.94
CA GLY A 106 16.60 11.73 -3.38
C GLY A 106 18.13 11.63 -3.44
N SER A 107 18.85 12.65 -2.95
CA SER A 107 20.30 12.67 -2.85
C SER A 107 20.80 11.66 -1.80
N LEU A 108 20.05 11.50 -0.71
CA LEU A 108 20.24 10.43 0.28
C LEU A 108 19.14 9.37 0.09
N ARG A 109 19.54 8.15 -0.24
CA ARG A 109 18.63 7.02 -0.50
C ARG A 109 19.31 5.69 -0.19
N CYS A 110 18.51 4.64 -0.04
CA CYS A 110 19.03 3.27 0.03
C CYS A 110 19.91 2.95 -1.19
N GLY A 111 21.04 2.29 -0.97
CA GLY A 111 22.07 2.00 -1.96
C GLY A 111 23.08 3.14 -2.22
N ALA A 112 22.92 4.30 -1.56
CA ALA A 112 23.88 5.40 -1.70
C ALA A 112 25.10 5.20 -0.80
N GLY A 113 26.28 5.62 -1.28
CA GLY A 113 27.48 5.79 -0.46
C GLY A 113 27.48 7.15 0.22
N VAL A 114 27.84 7.20 1.49
CA VAL A 114 27.89 8.41 2.30
C VAL A 114 29.22 8.54 3.03
N LEU A 115 29.77 9.75 3.04
CA LEU A 115 30.94 10.14 3.82
C LEU A 115 30.47 10.82 5.10
N VAL A 116 30.69 10.19 6.24
CA VAL A 116 30.31 10.75 7.54
C VAL A 116 31.54 11.36 8.20
N SER A 117 31.49 12.66 8.47
CA SER A 117 32.55 13.43 9.12
C SER A 117 32.22 13.73 10.61
N GLN A 118 30.93 13.78 10.94
CA GLN A 118 30.45 14.16 12.28
C GLN A 118 29.31 13.24 12.75
N LEU A 119 29.49 12.73 13.97
CA LEU A 119 28.57 11.83 14.64
C LEU A 119 28.29 12.40 16.04
N SER A 120 27.06 12.24 16.51
CA SER A 120 26.67 12.62 17.87
C SER A 120 25.88 11.53 18.54
N MET A 121 25.88 11.51 19.86
CA MET A 121 25.07 10.63 20.67
C MET A 121 23.93 11.45 21.28
N VAL A 122 22.71 11.12 20.88
CA VAL A 122 21.50 11.76 21.42
C VAL A 122 20.99 10.90 22.57
N HIS A 123 20.62 11.56 23.67
CA HIS A 123 20.14 10.92 24.88
C HIS A 123 18.62 11.00 24.94
N ASP A 124 17.93 9.88 24.74
CA ASP A 124 16.49 9.75 24.99
C ASP A 124 16.22 8.32 25.50
N GLU A 125 16.36 8.14 26.83
CA GLU A 125 16.25 6.90 27.66
C GLU A 125 17.06 5.65 27.22
N THR A 126 17.39 5.51 25.94
CA THR A 126 18.35 4.59 25.31
C THR A 126 19.25 5.41 24.40
N ARG A 127 20.55 5.52 24.72
CA ARG A 127 21.52 6.30 23.93
C ARG A 127 21.53 5.82 22.46
N PHE A 128 21.28 6.71 21.50
CA PHE A 128 21.38 6.38 20.08
C PHE A 128 22.26 7.39 19.32
N LEU A 129 22.78 6.96 18.18
CA LEU A 129 23.70 7.75 17.37
C LEU A 129 22.92 8.60 16.36
N SER A 130 23.34 9.85 16.15
CA SER A 130 22.81 10.76 15.15
C SER A 130 23.90 11.27 14.23
N ILE A 131 23.66 11.21 12.92
CA ILE A 131 24.58 11.69 11.88
C ILE A 131 24.28 13.17 11.59
N GLN A 132 25.30 14.02 11.71
CA GLN A 132 25.16 15.47 11.57
C GLN A 132 25.66 16.01 10.22
N ASP A 133 26.63 15.34 9.59
CA ASP A 133 27.22 15.76 8.32
C ASP A 133 27.53 14.56 7.40
N VAL A 134 27.20 14.73 6.11
CA VAL A 134 27.25 13.69 5.08
C VAL A 134 27.73 14.25 3.74
N GLY A 135 28.80 13.69 3.17
CA GLY A 135 29.17 13.84 1.75
C GLY A 135 28.64 12.69 0.89
N SER A 136 28.32 12.91 -0.38
CA SER A 136 27.78 11.87 -1.28
C SER A 136 28.88 11.13 -2.06
N ILE A 137 28.80 9.81 -2.15
CA ILE A 137 29.59 8.96 -3.07
C ILE A 137 28.65 8.09 -3.91
N THR A 138 29.03 7.80 -5.15
CA THR A 138 28.29 6.91 -6.05
C THR A 138 28.51 5.43 -5.70
N GLU A 139 27.39 4.74 -5.48
CA GLU A 139 27.15 3.27 -5.50
C GLU A 139 27.96 2.34 -4.58
N TRP A 140 27.22 1.57 -3.76
CA TRP A 140 27.71 0.39 -3.03
C TRP A 140 26.62 -0.71 -2.99
N CYS A 141 27.03 -1.98 -3.06
CA CYS A 141 26.14 -3.15 -3.05
C CYS A 141 26.68 -4.26 -2.13
N GLN A 142 25.93 -4.63 -1.09
CA GLN A 142 25.55 -6.02 -0.73
C GLN A 142 24.77 -6.10 0.61
N ASP A 143 23.83 -7.04 0.66
CA ASP A 143 22.84 -7.27 1.73
C ASP A 143 23.28 -8.30 2.77
N HIS A 144 22.89 -8.06 4.04
CA HIS A 144 22.15 -8.98 4.94
C HIS A 144 21.84 -8.24 6.27
N VAL A 145 20.55 -8.12 6.65
CA VAL A 145 20.11 -7.27 7.79
C VAL A 145 19.15 -7.97 8.76
N THR A 146 19.54 -8.07 10.03
CA THR A 146 18.65 -8.30 11.19
C THR A 146 18.20 -6.94 11.76
N ARG A 147 16.91 -6.65 11.61
CA ARG A 147 16.28 -5.35 11.87
C ARG A 147 15.91 -5.24 13.36
N SER A 148 16.21 -4.11 14.00
CA SER A 148 15.42 -3.65 15.16
C SER A 148 14.17 -3.00 14.59
N ASP A 149 13.01 -3.53 14.95
CA ASP A 149 11.77 -3.44 14.16
C ASP A 149 10.95 -2.14 14.34
N GLY A 150 11.52 -1.08 14.95
CA GLY A 150 10.80 0.18 15.16
C GLY A 150 11.65 1.46 15.20
N PRO A 151 10.99 2.65 15.22
CA PRO A 151 11.64 3.96 15.33
C PRO A 151 12.64 4.06 16.49
N LEU A 152 13.75 4.76 16.28
CA LEU A 152 14.70 5.09 17.36
C LEU A 152 14.07 6.02 18.40
N GLN A 153 13.18 6.90 17.96
CA GLN A 153 12.39 7.71 18.87
C GLN A 153 11.29 6.84 19.51
N LEU A 154 11.51 6.38 20.75
CA LEU A 154 10.67 5.40 21.45
C LEU A 154 9.20 5.83 21.63
N SER A 155 8.91 7.13 21.57
CA SER A 155 7.54 7.65 21.54
C SER A 155 6.78 7.34 20.24
N ARG A 156 7.41 6.66 19.27
CA ARG A 156 6.83 6.25 17.99
C ARG A 156 7.03 4.75 17.79
N LYS A 157 5.97 4.06 17.39
CA LYS A 157 5.96 2.60 17.20
C LYS A 157 5.87 2.15 15.74
N TYR A 158 5.83 3.09 14.81
CA TYR A 158 5.58 2.79 13.40
C TYR A 158 6.41 3.68 12.48
N TYR A 159 6.69 3.13 11.30
CA TYR A 159 7.23 3.87 10.18
C TYR A 159 6.17 4.15 9.13
N LEU A 160 6.45 5.17 8.33
CA LEU A 160 5.74 5.55 7.12
C LEU A 160 6.66 5.31 5.92
N PRO A 161 6.12 4.90 4.76
CA PRO A 161 6.89 4.79 3.52
C PRO A 161 7.53 6.13 3.19
N LEU A 162 8.73 6.17 2.60
CA LEU A 162 9.42 7.44 2.33
C LEU A 162 8.62 8.39 1.42
N TRP A 163 7.88 7.84 0.48
CA TRP A 163 7.36 8.58 -0.67
C TRP A 163 5.84 8.75 -0.69
N ILE A 164 5.13 8.01 0.15
CA ILE A 164 3.67 8.03 0.31
C ILE A 164 3.31 8.04 1.79
N ASN A 165 2.20 8.67 2.14
CA ASN A 165 1.83 8.89 3.54
C ASN A 165 0.72 7.95 4.04
N ASP A 166 0.28 6.98 3.23
CA ASP A 166 -0.99 6.29 3.49
C ASP A 166 -0.83 4.92 4.17
N ASP A 167 0.17 4.13 3.79
CA ASP A 167 0.31 2.74 4.24
C ASP A 167 1.25 2.58 5.46
N PRO A 168 0.97 1.66 6.39
CA PRO A 168 1.94 1.18 7.35
C PRO A 168 3.18 0.59 6.66
N TYR A 169 4.36 0.85 7.22
CA TYR A 169 5.63 0.36 6.69
C TYR A 169 6.40 -0.46 7.73
N GLY A 170 7.12 -1.48 7.25
CA GLY A 170 7.92 -2.39 8.09
C GLY A 170 7.17 -3.65 8.51
N SER A 171 7.66 -4.32 9.55
CA SER A 171 7.10 -5.56 10.11
C SER A 171 5.81 -5.37 10.92
N VAL A 172 5.24 -4.17 10.88
CA VAL A 172 3.99 -3.80 11.57
C VAL A 172 2.79 -4.60 11.05
N TRP A 173 2.84 -5.07 9.81
CA TRP A 173 1.77 -5.88 9.23
C TRP A 173 1.74 -7.27 9.85
N ALA A 174 0.59 -7.63 10.42
CA ALA A 174 0.36 -9.02 10.76
C ALA A 174 0.39 -9.85 9.45
N PRO A 175 1.18 -10.94 9.41
CA PRO A 175 1.16 -11.83 8.26
C PRO A 175 -0.25 -12.41 8.10
N TYR A 176 -0.63 -12.68 6.85
CA TYR A 176 -1.85 -13.41 6.61
C TYR A 176 -1.77 -14.79 7.25
N SER A 177 -2.78 -15.13 8.04
CA SER A 177 -3.00 -16.47 8.58
C SER A 177 -4.41 -16.90 8.20
N PRO A 178 -4.63 -18.15 7.75
CA PRO A 178 -5.96 -18.63 7.46
C PRO A 178 -6.85 -18.55 8.72
N PRO A 179 -8.17 -18.31 8.56
CA PRO A 179 -9.07 -18.26 9.70
C PRO A 179 -9.08 -19.63 10.42
N PRO A 180 -9.00 -19.64 11.76
CA PRO A 180 -9.10 -20.88 12.52
C PRO A 180 -10.48 -21.50 12.35
N ASP A 181 -10.58 -22.82 12.53
CA ASP A 181 -11.86 -23.50 12.60
C ASP A 181 -12.53 -23.15 13.94
N VAL A 182 -13.59 -22.35 13.88
CA VAL A 182 -14.34 -21.87 15.05
C VAL A 182 -15.80 -22.27 14.90
N VAL A 183 -16.38 -22.80 15.97
CA VAL A 183 -17.82 -23.01 16.11
C VAL A 183 -18.40 -21.76 16.77
N ILE A 184 -19.24 -21.03 16.03
CA ILE A 184 -19.91 -19.84 16.53
C ILE A 184 -21.36 -20.14 16.90
N ASP A 185 -21.82 -19.56 18.01
CA ASP A 185 -23.24 -19.56 18.36
C ASP A 185 -23.90 -18.33 17.73
N VAL A 186 -24.75 -18.58 16.72
CA VAL A 186 -25.52 -17.56 16.00
C VAL A 186 -26.95 -17.42 16.53
N SER A 187 -27.31 -18.08 17.63
CA SER A 187 -28.67 -18.03 18.19
C SER A 187 -29.07 -16.64 18.73
N ARG A 188 -28.09 -15.81 19.06
CA ARG A 188 -28.28 -14.46 19.62
C ARG A 188 -27.46 -13.40 18.87
N ILE A 189 -27.77 -13.24 17.59
CA ILE A 189 -27.26 -12.14 16.77
C ILE A 189 -28.33 -11.05 16.61
N THR A 190 -27.90 -9.82 16.33
CA THR A 190 -28.77 -8.75 15.82
C THR A 190 -28.56 -8.59 14.31
N LEU A 191 -29.53 -7.96 13.64
CA LEU A 191 -29.40 -7.57 12.24
C LEU A 191 -28.92 -6.11 12.13
N LEU A 192 -28.34 -5.75 10.99
CA LEU A 192 -27.89 -4.39 10.70
C LEU A 192 -29.02 -3.35 10.78
N ALA A 193 -30.22 -3.70 10.30
CA ALA A 193 -31.38 -2.81 10.34
C ALA A 193 -31.81 -2.44 11.77
N ASP A 194 -31.52 -3.27 12.77
CA ASP A 194 -31.91 -3.04 14.17
C ASP A 194 -30.91 -2.17 14.94
N LEU A 195 -29.70 -1.96 14.41
CA LEU A 195 -28.62 -1.26 15.12
C LEU A 195 -28.94 0.19 15.44
N GLU A 196 -29.79 0.84 14.65
CA GLU A 196 -30.24 2.19 14.92
C GLU A 196 -31.03 2.27 16.25
N ALA A 197 -31.83 1.26 16.57
CA ALA A 197 -32.53 1.19 17.86
C ALA A 197 -31.56 1.01 19.04
N PHE A 198 -30.49 0.23 18.86
CA PHE A 198 -29.42 0.10 19.86
C PHE A 198 -28.67 1.42 20.06
N PHE A 199 -28.39 2.15 18.98
CA PHE A 199 -27.72 3.45 19.03
C PHE A 199 -28.52 4.47 19.85
N HIS A 200 -29.82 4.59 19.59
CA HIS A 200 -30.68 5.52 20.34
C HIS A 200 -30.93 5.09 21.79
N SER A 201 -30.98 3.79 22.07
CA SER A 201 -31.24 3.28 23.43
C SER A 201 -30.00 3.17 24.31
N SER A 202 -28.80 3.48 23.80
CA SER A 202 -27.51 3.32 24.49
C SER A 202 -27.27 1.90 25.06
N ARG A 203 -27.98 0.90 24.54
CA ARG A 203 -27.79 -0.50 24.90
C ARG A 203 -26.59 -1.05 24.17
N ARG A 204 -25.85 -1.94 24.84
CA ARG A 204 -24.77 -2.67 24.16
C ARG A 204 -25.39 -3.53 23.05
N PRO A 205 -24.92 -3.37 21.79
CA PRO A 205 -25.47 -4.13 20.70
C PRO A 205 -25.07 -5.62 20.82
N LEU A 206 -25.94 -6.50 20.33
CA LEU A 206 -25.66 -7.94 20.26
C LEU A 206 -24.59 -8.22 19.19
N PRO A 207 -23.99 -9.43 19.17
CA PRO A 207 -23.12 -9.83 18.09
C PRO A 207 -23.74 -9.70 16.70
N LEU A 208 -22.90 -9.44 15.70
CA LEU A 208 -23.29 -9.37 14.29
C LEU A 208 -22.67 -10.50 13.50
N LEU A 209 -23.37 -10.93 12.46
CA LEU A 209 -22.86 -11.81 11.42
C LEU A 209 -23.03 -11.12 10.07
N VAL A 210 -21.92 -10.71 9.45
CA VAL A 210 -21.94 -9.87 8.25
C VAL A 210 -20.91 -10.32 7.22
N ARG A 211 -21.17 -10.06 5.93
CA ARG A 211 -20.18 -10.22 4.85
C ARG A 211 -19.54 -8.87 4.52
N ILE A 212 -18.22 -8.87 4.29
CA ILE A 212 -17.53 -7.71 3.71
C ILE A 212 -17.88 -7.63 2.23
N LEU A 213 -18.66 -6.62 1.83
CA LEU A 213 -18.92 -6.33 0.41
C LEU A 213 -17.78 -5.52 -0.18
N HIS A 214 -17.21 -4.61 0.61
CA HIS A 214 -16.18 -3.70 0.14
C HIS A 214 -15.24 -3.28 1.29
N ARG A 215 -14.00 -2.93 0.96
CA ARG A 215 -13.06 -2.26 1.88
C ARG A 215 -12.26 -1.19 1.15
N SER A 216 -11.93 -0.12 1.84
CA SER A 216 -11.06 0.93 1.32
C SER A 216 -9.58 0.58 1.52
N ARG A 217 -8.71 1.32 0.84
CA ARG A 217 -7.29 1.39 1.23
C ARG A 217 -7.14 1.93 2.65
N ILE A 218 -6.06 1.56 3.33
CA ILE A 218 -5.76 2.11 4.65
C ILE A 218 -5.49 3.62 4.54
N ARG A 219 -5.92 4.36 5.56
CA ARG A 219 -5.71 5.80 5.63
C ARG A 219 -4.98 6.16 6.91
N TYR A 220 -3.82 6.78 6.74
CA TYR A 220 -3.10 7.41 7.83
C TYR A 220 -3.73 8.78 8.17
N TYR A 221 -3.99 8.99 9.46
CA TYR A 221 -4.57 10.22 9.98
C TYR A 221 -3.73 10.90 11.09
N GLY A 222 -2.53 10.36 11.38
CA GLY A 222 -1.67 10.88 12.44
C GLY A 222 -1.20 12.31 12.20
N LYS A 223 -1.20 13.11 13.27
CA LYS A 223 -0.76 14.52 13.28
C LYS A 223 0.31 14.77 14.34
N PRO A 224 1.19 15.78 14.15
CA PRO A 224 2.17 16.16 15.16
C PRO A 224 1.49 16.43 16.52
N GLY A 225 2.13 16.01 17.61
CA GLY A 225 1.60 16.15 18.97
C GLY A 225 0.53 15.13 19.38
N GLN A 226 0.02 14.28 18.47
CA GLN A 226 -0.88 13.20 18.86
C GLN A 226 -0.11 12.05 19.51
N ASN A 227 -0.64 11.56 20.64
CA ASN A 227 -0.15 10.36 21.31
C ASN A 227 -1.04 9.16 20.98
N ILE A 228 -1.08 8.79 19.68
CA ILE A 228 -1.84 7.65 19.17
C ILE A 228 -0.87 6.69 18.53
N ASP A 229 -0.85 5.46 19.04
CA ASP A 229 -0.14 4.35 18.42
C ASP A 229 -0.89 3.93 17.15
N PHE A 230 -0.17 3.86 16.02
CA PHE A 230 -0.69 3.41 14.72
C PHE A 230 -1.96 4.17 14.27
N PRO A 231 -1.92 5.49 14.00
CA PRO A 231 -3.11 6.28 13.66
C PRO A 231 -3.56 6.01 12.21
N PHE A 232 -4.12 4.82 12.01
CA PHE A 232 -4.67 4.32 10.77
C PHE A 232 -6.15 4.02 10.92
N GLN A 233 -6.87 4.12 9.81
CA GLN A 233 -8.26 3.70 9.73
C GLN A 233 -8.54 3.00 8.40
N VAL A 234 -9.48 2.07 8.41
CA VAL A 234 -9.95 1.35 7.23
C VAL A 234 -11.47 1.36 7.24
N TYR A 235 -12.08 1.85 6.17
CA TYR A 235 -13.52 1.76 5.95
C TYR A 235 -13.85 0.45 5.23
N CYS A 236 -14.93 -0.20 5.65
CA CYS A 236 -15.53 -1.35 4.99
C CYS A 236 -17.02 -1.11 4.84
N GLU A 237 -17.62 -1.62 3.77
CA GLU A 237 -19.07 -1.78 3.69
C GLU A 237 -19.38 -3.25 3.93
N VAL A 238 -20.18 -3.49 4.98
CA VAL A 238 -20.58 -4.83 5.41
C VAL A 238 -22.08 -5.00 5.26
N ALA A 239 -22.54 -6.23 5.07
CA ALA A 239 -23.94 -6.50 4.83
C ALA A 239 -24.40 -7.83 5.43
N ASP A 240 -25.65 -7.87 5.81
CA ASP A 240 -26.42 -9.06 6.16
C ASP A 240 -27.75 -9.04 5.39
N GLN A 241 -28.62 -10.02 5.61
CA GLN A 241 -29.94 -10.10 4.98
C GLN A 241 -30.84 -8.86 5.16
N SER A 242 -30.56 -7.98 6.13
CA SER A 242 -31.37 -6.81 6.43
C SER A 242 -30.90 -5.53 5.72
N GLY A 243 -29.63 -5.46 5.29
CA GLY A 243 -29.11 -4.26 4.65
C GLY A 243 -27.60 -4.17 4.59
N VAL A 244 -27.13 -2.95 4.28
CA VAL A 244 -25.71 -2.59 4.19
C VAL A 244 -25.42 -1.47 5.19
N MET A 245 -24.29 -1.60 5.88
CA MET A 245 -23.81 -0.60 6.83
C MET A 245 -22.30 -0.43 6.72
N SER A 246 -21.84 0.80 6.97
CA SER A 246 -20.42 1.07 7.02
C SER A 246 -19.80 0.60 8.35
N MET A 247 -18.59 0.06 8.26
CA MET A 247 -17.77 -0.37 9.38
C MET A 247 -16.39 0.30 9.30
N VAL A 248 -15.86 0.74 10.44
CA VAL A 248 -14.54 1.38 10.52
C VAL A 248 -13.65 0.60 11.48
N VAL A 249 -12.49 0.17 10.97
CA VAL A 249 -11.42 -0.43 11.77
C VAL A 249 -10.47 0.68 12.18
N TRP A 250 -10.13 0.77 13.47
CA TRP A 250 -9.30 1.83 14.02
C TRP A 250 -7.95 1.34 14.55
N ASN A 251 -6.93 2.17 14.34
CA ASN A 251 -5.64 2.14 15.00
C ASN A 251 -4.81 0.88 14.72
N ASP A 252 -4.26 0.28 15.77
CA ASP A 252 -3.52 -0.97 15.79
C ASP A 252 -4.34 -2.17 15.30
N LEU A 253 -5.68 -2.11 15.33
CA LEU A 253 -6.50 -3.13 14.66
C LEU A 253 -6.33 -3.10 13.14
N CYS A 254 -5.97 -1.96 12.53
CA CYS A 254 -5.77 -1.90 11.09
C CYS A 254 -4.63 -2.82 10.63
N PRO A 255 -3.36 -2.64 11.06
CA PRO A 255 -2.28 -3.53 10.65
C PRO A 255 -2.47 -4.99 11.12
N GLU A 256 -3.23 -5.22 12.21
CA GLU A 256 -3.58 -6.56 12.69
C GLU A 256 -4.56 -7.29 11.77
N TRP A 257 -5.61 -6.61 11.31
CA TRP A 257 -6.74 -7.23 10.62
C TRP A 257 -6.79 -6.98 9.12
N PHE A 258 -6.13 -5.95 8.59
CA PHE A 258 -6.27 -5.53 7.19
C PHE A 258 -6.04 -6.68 6.19
N ASN A 259 -5.02 -7.51 6.40
CA ASN A 259 -4.73 -8.64 5.51
C ASN A 259 -5.75 -9.79 5.63
N ARG A 260 -6.48 -9.88 6.75
CA ARG A 260 -7.48 -10.92 7.03
C ARG A 260 -8.90 -10.50 6.63
N LEU A 261 -9.19 -9.20 6.67
CA LEU A 261 -10.46 -8.62 6.25
C LEU A 261 -10.46 -8.44 4.73
N THR A 262 -10.72 -9.54 4.02
CA THR A 262 -10.82 -9.54 2.56
C THR A 262 -12.27 -9.44 2.10
N VAL A 263 -12.48 -8.84 0.93
CA VAL A 263 -13.81 -8.78 0.30
C VAL A 263 -14.36 -10.19 0.09
N GLY A 264 -15.63 -10.39 0.47
CA GLY A 264 -16.31 -11.68 0.46
C GLY A 264 -16.20 -12.49 1.76
N SER A 265 -15.27 -12.13 2.66
CA SER A 265 -15.16 -12.80 3.97
C SER A 265 -16.38 -12.52 4.85
N VAL A 266 -16.78 -13.54 5.62
CA VAL A 266 -17.85 -13.45 6.62
C VAL A 266 -17.23 -13.20 7.99
N LEU A 267 -17.76 -12.24 8.72
CA LEU A 267 -17.30 -11.81 10.04
C LEU A 267 -18.37 -12.08 11.08
N TYR A 268 -17.95 -12.66 12.20
CA TYR A 268 -18.68 -12.61 13.45
C TYR A 268 -18.06 -11.53 14.34
N LEU A 269 -18.82 -10.47 14.64
CA LEU A 269 -18.34 -9.30 15.37
C LEU A 269 -18.99 -9.23 16.74
N GLN A 270 -18.17 -9.00 17.76
CA GLN A 270 -18.63 -8.78 19.13
C GLN A 270 -17.93 -7.57 19.72
N GLN A 271 -18.55 -6.96 20.73
CA GLN A 271 -17.96 -5.83 21.48
C GLN A 271 -17.53 -4.68 20.54
N TYR A 272 -18.36 -4.38 19.54
CA TYR A 272 -18.17 -3.20 18.69
C TYR A 272 -18.93 -2.00 19.28
N SER A 273 -18.59 -0.80 18.83
CA SER A 273 -19.30 0.42 19.17
C SER A 273 -20.09 0.95 17.97
N LEU A 274 -21.14 1.71 18.23
CA LEU A 274 -21.91 2.42 17.21
C LEU A 274 -21.58 3.91 17.29
N LYS A 275 -21.35 4.55 16.16
CA LYS A 275 -21.06 5.99 16.05
C LYS A 275 -21.89 6.61 14.94
N HIS A 276 -22.04 7.93 14.97
CA HIS A 276 -22.55 8.64 13.80
C HIS A 276 -21.61 8.44 12.62
N SER A 277 -22.17 8.13 11.46
CA SER A 277 -21.44 7.96 10.22
C SER A 277 -20.76 9.26 9.83
N TYR A 278 -19.47 9.19 9.49
CA TYR A 278 -18.75 10.31 8.93
C TYR A 278 -19.23 10.60 7.50
N GLN A 279 -19.73 11.81 7.25
CA GLN A 279 -20.37 12.14 5.96
C GLN A 279 -19.38 12.60 4.88
N ASN A 280 -18.20 13.09 5.27
CA ASN A 280 -17.18 13.58 4.33
C ASN A 280 -16.27 12.45 3.82
N ARG A 281 -16.86 11.32 3.41
CA ARG A 281 -16.12 10.23 2.73
C ARG A 281 -16.80 9.83 1.43
N SER A 282 -16.00 9.41 0.46
CA SER A 282 -16.48 8.62 -0.65
C SER A 282 -17.01 7.27 -0.15
N ARG A 283 -17.98 6.72 -0.87
CA ARG A 283 -18.51 5.38 -0.65
C ARG A 283 -18.39 4.58 -1.96
N PRO A 284 -18.22 3.26 -1.89
CA PRO A 284 -18.23 2.42 -3.09
C PRO A 284 -19.58 2.51 -3.76
N HIS A 285 -19.59 2.36 -5.08
CA HIS A 285 -20.84 2.19 -5.80
C HIS A 285 -21.30 0.75 -5.63
N ILE A 286 -22.34 0.57 -4.83
CA ILE A 286 -23.04 -0.70 -4.63
C ILE A 286 -24.37 -0.57 -5.37
N PRO A 287 -24.68 -1.42 -6.37
CA PRO A 287 -25.99 -1.42 -7.01
C PRO A 287 -27.10 -1.63 -5.97
N LEU A 288 -27.84 -0.57 -5.66
CA LEU A 288 -28.71 -0.46 -4.48
C LEU A 288 -30.04 -1.23 -4.58
N CYS A 289 -30.25 -2.08 -5.58
CA CYS A 289 -31.61 -2.44 -5.98
C CYS A 289 -32.42 -3.28 -4.96
N LEU A 290 -31.84 -3.72 -3.82
CA LEU A 290 -32.54 -4.58 -2.86
C LEU A 290 -32.22 -4.32 -1.37
N TRP A 291 -31.26 -3.45 -1.02
CA TRP A 291 -30.71 -3.41 0.35
C TRP A 291 -30.94 -2.05 1.01
N LEU A 292 -31.46 -2.07 2.25
CA LEU A 292 -31.54 -0.87 3.08
C LEU A 292 -30.12 -0.39 3.42
N PHE A 293 -29.79 0.84 3.01
CA PHE A 293 -28.51 1.45 3.33
C PHE A 293 -28.65 2.36 4.56
N CYS A 294 -28.07 1.98 5.69
CA CYS A 294 -28.07 2.83 6.87
C CYS A 294 -26.90 3.83 6.79
N GLY A 295 -27.19 5.06 6.34
CA GLY A 295 -26.18 6.11 6.14
C GLY A 295 -25.84 6.95 7.38
N PHE A 296 -26.58 6.79 8.48
CA PHE A 296 -26.50 7.65 9.66
C PHE A 296 -25.66 7.07 10.81
N VAL A 297 -25.68 5.75 10.98
CA VAL A 297 -24.92 5.02 12.01
C VAL A 297 -23.85 4.17 11.32
N GLU A 298 -22.67 4.07 11.94
CA GLU A 298 -21.61 3.17 11.51
C GLU A 298 -21.10 2.30 12.66
N ILE A 299 -20.63 1.11 12.30
CA ILE A 299 -19.97 0.17 13.21
C ILE A 299 -18.51 0.62 13.37
N SER A 300 -18.04 0.72 14.60
CA SER A 300 -16.67 1.12 14.91
C SER A 300 -15.99 0.03 15.73
N LEU A 301 -14.95 -0.57 15.16
CA LEU A 301 -14.10 -1.57 15.79
C LEU A 301 -12.90 -0.86 16.44
N ASN A 302 -12.78 -0.96 17.76
CA ASN A 302 -11.75 -0.25 18.54
C ASN A 302 -10.89 -1.25 19.33
N PRO A 303 -9.62 -0.92 19.63
CA PRO A 303 -8.72 -1.83 20.34
C PRO A 303 -9.00 -1.98 21.85
N ARG A 304 -9.62 -0.98 22.51
CA ARG A 304 -9.68 -0.94 23.99
C ARG A 304 -11.03 -0.55 24.60
N SER A 305 -11.83 0.29 23.94
CA SER A 305 -13.04 0.86 24.55
C SER A 305 -14.25 0.87 23.60
N PRO A 306 -15.03 -0.23 23.55
CA PRO A 306 -14.66 -1.59 23.96
C PRO A 306 -13.58 -2.18 23.04
N ALA A 307 -12.85 -3.19 23.53
CA ALA A 307 -11.96 -3.99 22.70
C ALA A 307 -12.79 -4.92 21.80
N SER A 308 -12.82 -4.62 20.52
CA SER A 308 -13.63 -5.36 19.55
C SER A 308 -13.07 -6.75 19.29
N VAL A 309 -13.97 -7.74 19.26
CA VAL A 309 -13.64 -9.12 18.94
C VAL A 309 -14.12 -9.40 17.53
N VAL A 310 -13.18 -9.70 16.65
CA VAL A 310 -13.42 -9.99 15.24
C VAL A 310 -13.07 -11.45 14.98
N THR A 311 -14.02 -12.22 14.45
CA THR A 311 -13.77 -13.60 14.01
C THR A 311 -14.10 -13.72 12.53
N VAL A 312 -13.10 -14.09 11.71
CA VAL A 312 -13.31 -14.40 10.29
C VAL A 312 -13.77 -15.84 10.19
N ILE A 313 -14.95 -16.06 9.60
CA ILE A 313 -15.54 -17.39 9.45
C ILE A 313 -14.95 -18.07 8.21
N PRO A 314 -14.39 -19.29 8.34
CA PRO A 314 -13.91 -20.05 7.18
C PRO A 314 -15.03 -20.27 6.15
N PRO A 315 -14.78 -20.15 4.83
CA PRO A 315 -15.81 -20.30 3.80
C PRO A 315 -16.60 -21.60 3.89
N LYS A 316 -15.96 -22.70 4.29
CA LYS A 316 -16.58 -24.02 4.50
C LYS A 316 -17.59 -24.07 5.66
N SER A 317 -17.46 -23.15 6.61
CA SER A 317 -18.32 -23.04 7.79
C SER A 317 -19.44 -22.03 7.59
N VAL A 318 -19.44 -21.31 6.45
CA VAL A 318 -20.50 -20.36 6.10
C VAL A 318 -21.74 -21.14 5.68
N GLN A 319 -22.83 -20.90 6.40
CA GLN A 319 -24.06 -21.65 6.22
C GLN A 319 -25.03 -20.90 5.28
N PRO A 320 -25.63 -21.55 4.27
CA PRO A 320 -26.57 -20.90 3.35
C PRO A 320 -27.78 -20.25 4.04
N GLN A 321 -28.26 -20.84 5.14
CA GLN A 321 -29.40 -20.31 5.90
C GLN A 321 -29.14 -18.97 6.60
N TRP A 322 -27.91 -18.49 6.61
CA TRP A 322 -27.60 -17.14 7.11
C TRP A 322 -27.96 -16.03 6.10
N ASP A 323 -28.31 -16.39 4.87
CA ASP A 323 -28.80 -15.50 3.82
C ASP A 323 -27.94 -14.23 3.62
N LEU A 324 -26.62 -14.39 3.72
CA LEU A 324 -25.68 -13.29 3.57
C LEU A 324 -25.52 -12.92 2.08
N PRO A 325 -25.64 -11.64 1.70
CA PRO A 325 -25.47 -11.17 0.33
C PRO A 325 -24.20 -11.66 -0.35
N ASP A 326 -24.24 -11.87 -1.66
CA ASP A 326 -23.03 -11.98 -2.47
C ASP A 326 -22.38 -10.61 -2.70
N VAL A 327 -21.09 -10.62 -3.04
CA VAL A 327 -20.35 -9.39 -3.36
C VAL A 327 -20.78 -8.88 -4.73
N PRO A 328 -21.31 -7.66 -4.84
CA PRO A 328 -21.73 -7.12 -6.12
C PRO A 328 -20.54 -6.58 -6.90
N TYR A 329 -20.47 -6.92 -8.19
CA TYR A 329 -19.54 -6.34 -9.15
C TYR A 329 -20.29 -5.67 -10.30
N ASN A 330 -19.68 -4.65 -10.88
CA ASN A 330 -20.16 -3.93 -12.04
C ASN A 330 -19.08 -3.91 -13.13
N PHE A 331 -18.76 -5.09 -13.69
CA PHE A 331 -17.79 -5.18 -14.77
C PHE A 331 -18.26 -4.43 -16.00
N ALA A 332 -17.38 -3.59 -16.56
CA ALA A 332 -17.57 -2.88 -17.81
C ALA A 332 -16.51 -3.33 -18.83
N THR A 333 -16.93 -3.51 -20.07
CA THR A 333 -16.03 -3.74 -21.20
C THR A 333 -15.45 -2.43 -21.71
N ARG A 334 -14.41 -2.49 -22.53
CA ARG A 334 -13.85 -1.29 -23.12
C ARG A 334 -14.86 -0.58 -24.00
N SER A 335 -15.66 -1.30 -24.79
CA SER A 335 -16.74 -0.71 -25.60
C SER A 335 -17.80 0.03 -24.78
N GLU A 336 -18.07 -0.40 -23.55
CA GLU A 336 -19.08 0.23 -22.68
C GLU A 336 -18.56 1.48 -21.97
N VAL A 337 -17.26 1.52 -21.60
CA VAL A 337 -16.68 2.64 -20.84
C VAL A 337 -16.84 4.00 -21.54
N ASP A 338 -16.84 4.03 -22.87
CA ASP A 338 -17.01 5.29 -23.63
C ASP A 338 -18.39 5.93 -23.42
N SER A 339 -19.43 5.13 -23.20
CA SER A 339 -20.80 5.61 -22.98
C SER A 339 -21.12 5.90 -21.51
N MET A 340 -20.30 5.43 -20.57
CA MET A 340 -20.50 5.63 -19.13
C MET A 340 -20.40 7.11 -18.71
N ASN A 341 -21.09 7.50 -17.65
CA ASN A 341 -21.06 8.88 -17.15
C ASN A 341 -19.72 9.20 -16.46
N ASN A 342 -19.33 10.48 -16.49
CA ASN A 342 -18.17 10.94 -15.73
C ASN A 342 -18.37 10.65 -14.23
N ASN A 343 -17.31 10.23 -13.55
CA ASN A 343 -17.27 9.79 -12.15
C ASN A 343 -18.11 8.53 -11.82
N GLN A 344 -18.74 7.90 -12.82
CA GLN A 344 -19.39 6.61 -12.63
C GLN A 344 -18.33 5.56 -12.27
N ALA A 345 -18.68 4.65 -11.35
CA ALA A 345 -17.79 3.57 -10.95
C ALA A 345 -18.02 2.30 -11.78
N CYS A 346 -16.94 1.63 -12.14
CA CYS A 346 -16.96 0.32 -12.77
C CYS A 346 -15.82 -0.57 -12.29
N ASP A 347 -15.99 -1.86 -12.52
CA ASP A 347 -14.94 -2.86 -12.44
C ASP A 347 -14.47 -3.19 -13.86
N ILE A 348 -13.19 -3.47 -14.05
CA ILE A 348 -12.65 -3.89 -15.35
C ILE A 348 -11.73 -5.08 -15.18
N ILE A 349 -11.61 -5.86 -16.26
CA ILE A 349 -10.58 -6.87 -16.42
C ILE A 349 -9.94 -6.68 -17.79
N GLY A 350 -8.61 -6.77 -17.86
CA GLY A 350 -7.89 -6.67 -19.12
C GLY A 350 -6.52 -7.33 -19.09
N LEU A 351 -6.01 -7.63 -20.28
CA LEU A 351 -4.63 -8.05 -20.52
C LEU A 351 -3.76 -6.79 -20.63
N VAL A 352 -2.77 -6.66 -19.75
CA VAL A 352 -1.90 -5.49 -19.71
C VAL A 352 -0.99 -5.46 -20.94
N THR A 353 -0.98 -4.32 -21.64
CA THR A 353 -0.14 -4.09 -22.83
C THR A 353 0.90 -3.00 -22.60
N TYR A 354 0.64 -2.04 -21.71
CA TYR A 354 1.60 -0.99 -21.38
C TYR A 354 1.66 -0.76 -19.87
N VAL A 355 2.88 -0.55 -19.35
CA VAL A 355 3.08 -0.13 -17.96
C VAL A 355 4.08 1.02 -17.93
N GLY A 356 3.61 2.20 -17.56
CA GLY A 356 4.44 3.41 -17.40
C GLY A 356 5.29 3.39 -16.14
N ARG A 357 6.22 4.34 -16.06
CA ARG A 357 7.01 4.58 -14.84
C ARG A 357 6.11 5.02 -13.69
N VAL A 358 6.57 4.83 -12.45
CA VAL A 358 5.93 5.41 -11.27
C VAL A 358 6.22 6.91 -11.23
N GLU A 359 5.16 7.69 -11.15
CA GLU A 359 5.18 9.15 -11.05
C GLU A 359 4.65 9.58 -9.69
N ARG A 360 4.98 10.80 -9.29
CA ARG A 360 4.55 11.37 -8.01
C ARG A 360 3.90 12.70 -8.25
N ILE A 361 2.73 12.88 -7.65
CA ILE A 361 2.04 14.17 -7.60
C ILE A 361 2.01 14.67 -6.17
N ARG A 362 2.31 15.96 -6.02
CA ARG A 362 2.15 16.66 -4.75
C ARG A 362 0.70 17.13 -4.62
N ARG A 363 0.04 16.68 -3.56
CA ARG A 363 -1.22 17.23 -3.06
C ARG A 363 -0.91 18.12 -1.84
N PRO A 364 -1.84 18.97 -1.38
CA PRO A 364 -1.67 19.68 -0.12
C PRO A 364 -1.27 18.66 0.96
N GLU A 365 -0.08 18.88 1.54
CA GLU A 365 0.46 18.11 2.67
C GLU A 365 0.75 16.60 2.43
N LYS A 366 0.60 16.08 1.19
CA LYS A 366 0.81 14.66 0.87
C LYS A 366 1.40 14.43 -0.52
N PHE A 367 2.17 13.35 -0.66
CA PHE A 367 2.56 12.83 -1.96
C PHE A 367 1.75 11.59 -2.28
N TRP A 368 1.26 11.51 -3.51
CA TRP A 368 0.67 10.31 -4.06
C TRP A 368 1.58 9.78 -5.16
N ALA A 369 1.76 8.47 -5.20
CA ALA A 369 2.43 7.78 -6.28
C ALA A 369 1.38 7.15 -7.19
N TYR A 370 1.60 7.23 -8.50
CA TYR A 370 0.72 6.63 -9.49
C TYR A 370 1.51 6.16 -10.71
N ARG A 371 0.88 5.39 -11.60
CA ARG A 371 1.43 5.06 -12.93
C ARG A 371 0.31 4.84 -13.93
N TRP A 372 0.64 5.10 -15.20
CA TRP A 372 -0.25 4.81 -16.32
C TRP A 372 -0.13 3.35 -16.73
N VAL A 373 -1.26 2.70 -17.00
CA VAL A 373 -1.32 1.32 -17.48
C VAL A 373 -2.31 1.24 -18.63
N HIS A 374 -1.97 0.50 -19.68
CA HIS A 374 -2.95 0.11 -20.70
C HIS A 374 -3.31 -1.36 -20.55
N ALA A 375 -4.60 -1.65 -20.70
CA ALA A 375 -5.11 -3.02 -20.72
C ALA A 375 -6.16 -3.18 -21.82
N VAL A 376 -6.25 -4.36 -22.42
CA VAL A 376 -7.23 -4.68 -23.48
C VAL A 376 -8.11 -5.86 -23.07
N ASP A 377 -9.37 -5.89 -23.49
CA ASP A 377 -10.31 -6.98 -23.19
C ASP A 377 -10.86 -7.72 -24.42
N GLY A 378 -10.45 -7.30 -25.62
CA GLY A 378 -10.90 -7.89 -26.88
C GLY A 378 -12.22 -7.38 -27.43
N THR A 379 -12.87 -6.44 -26.76
CA THR A 379 -14.15 -5.88 -27.23
C THR A 379 -13.98 -4.76 -28.26
N THR A 380 -12.82 -4.09 -28.24
CA THR A 380 -12.42 -3.08 -29.24
C THR A 380 -10.90 -3.14 -29.47
N ASP A 381 -10.40 -2.47 -30.50
CA ASP A 381 -8.96 -2.30 -30.74
C ASP A 381 -8.30 -1.29 -29.79
N SER A 382 -9.10 -0.50 -29.08
CA SER A 382 -8.64 0.50 -28.12
C SER A 382 -8.34 -0.15 -26.77
N ALA A 383 -7.34 0.36 -26.07
CA ALA A 383 -7.07 -0.04 -24.69
C ALA A 383 -7.92 0.75 -23.69
N PHE A 384 -8.14 0.17 -22.52
CA PHE A 384 -8.39 0.96 -21.31
C PHE A 384 -7.14 1.77 -21.01
N ILE A 385 -7.32 3.07 -20.78
CA ILE A 385 -6.26 3.94 -20.25
C ILE A 385 -6.50 4.06 -18.76
N LEU A 386 -5.56 3.59 -17.96
CA LEU A 386 -5.71 3.45 -16.51
C LEU A 386 -4.71 4.35 -15.78
N GLU A 387 -5.20 5.30 -15.00
CA GLU A 387 -4.42 6.04 -14.01
C GLU A 387 -4.49 5.28 -12.67
N ILE A 388 -3.45 4.51 -12.37
CA ILE A 388 -3.44 3.64 -11.19
C ILE A 388 -2.64 4.31 -10.08
N PHE A 389 -3.30 4.63 -8.97
CA PHE A 389 -2.63 5.12 -7.78
C PHE A 389 -2.12 3.97 -6.91
N SER A 390 -1.00 4.21 -6.24
CA SER A 390 -0.51 3.33 -5.19
C SER A 390 -1.56 3.23 -4.08
N SER A 391 -1.91 1.99 -3.75
CA SER A 391 -2.85 1.62 -2.70
C SER A 391 -2.13 0.74 -1.67
N SER A 392 -2.85 0.31 -0.64
CA SER A 392 -2.39 -0.64 0.41
C SER A 392 -2.15 -2.07 -0.11
N GLN A 393 -1.79 -2.21 -1.38
CA GLN A 393 -1.38 -3.42 -2.06
C GLN A 393 -0.04 -3.15 -2.79
N PRO A 394 1.03 -2.73 -2.10
CA PRO A 394 2.28 -2.29 -2.73
C PRO A 394 2.89 -3.37 -3.62
N GLU A 395 2.80 -4.64 -3.22
CA GLU A 395 3.28 -5.76 -4.05
C GLU A 395 2.52 -5.89 -5.37
N ILE A 396 1.19 -5.70 -5.35
CA ILE A 396 0.39 -5.71 -6.57
C ILE A 396 0.73 -4.48 -7.40
N PHE A 397 0.78 -3.31 -6.76
CA PHE A 397 1.08 -2.05 -7.41
C PHE A 397 2.48 -2.02 -8.03
N ASN A 398 3.48 -2.74 -7.52
CA ASN A 398 4.81 -2.81 -8.12
C ASN A 398 4.90 -3.88 -9.22
N ASN A 399 4.20 -5.00 -9.05
CA ASN A 399 4.29 -6.17 -9.94
C ASN A 399 3.26 -6.20 -11.09
N ILE A 400 2.52 -5.11 -11.36
CA ILE A 400 1.80 -4.99 -12.66
C ILE A 400 2.84 -5.00 -13.78
N CYS A 401 2.72 -5.97 -14.68
CA CYS A 401 3.61 -6.18 -15.81
C CYS A 401 2.76 -6.41 -17.08
N PRO A 402 3.29 -6.09 -18.28
CA PRO A 402 2.64 -6.52 -19.51
C PRO A 402 2.45 -8.04 -19.56
N MET A 403 1.48 -8.49 -20.36
CA MET A 403 1.09 -9.89 -20.50
C MET A 403 0.48 -10.51 -19.22
N THR A 404 0.17 -9.70 -18.21
CA THR A 404 -0.59 -10.15 -17.03
C THR A 404 -2.06 -9.76 -17.14
N TYR A 405 -2.94 -10.51 -16.48
CA TYR A 405 -4.32 -10.11 -16.30
C TYR A 405 -4.38 -9.13 -15.15
N LEU A 406 -5.08 -8.02 -15.36
CA LEU A 406 -5.30 -6.99 -14.37
C LEU A 406 -6.80 -6.83 -14.17
N VAL A 407 -7.24 -7.02 -12.93
CA VAL A 407 -8.59 -6.65 -12.48
C VAL A 407 -8.48 -5.42 -11.61
N CYS A 408 -9.25 -4.39 -11.95
CA CYS A 408 -9.39 -3.20 -11.13
C CYS A 408 -10.87 -3.03 -10.76
N THR A 409 -11.19 -3.07 -9.48
CA THR A 409 -12.56 -2.82 -9.02
C THR A 409 -12.76 -1.36 -8.65
N GLN A 410 -14.00 -0.86 -8.71
CA GLN A 410 -14.41 0.47 -8.24
C GLN A 410 -13.53 1.60 -8.82
N MET A 411 -13.11 1.46 -10.07
CA MET A 411 -12.44 2.50 -10.84
C MET A 411 -13.43 3.60 -11.20
N ARG A 412 -12.97 4.84 -11.33
CA ARG A 412 -13.81 5.99 -11.71
C ARG A 412 -13.57 6.37 -13.14
N VAL A 413 -14.64 6.52 -13.91
CA VAL A 413 -14.59 7.05 -15.27
C VAL A 413 -14.25 8.54 -15.22
N CYS A 414 -13.22 8.95 -15.96
CA CYS A 414 -12.85 10.34 -16.15
C CYS A 414 -13.01 10.73 -17.62
N LYS A 415 -13.87 11.71 -17.88
CA LYS A 415 -14.08 12.30 -19.20
C LYS A 415 -13.48 13.70 -19.24
N THR A 416 -12.60 13.96 -20.19
CA THR A 416 -11.97 15.27 -20.41
C THR A 416 -11.96 15.58 -21.90
N GLY A 417 -12.88 16.42 -22.36
CA GLY A 417 -13.14 16.60 -23.79
C GLY A 417 -13.54 15.27 -24.44
N CYS A 418 -12.83 14.87 -25.49
CA CYS A 418 -13.02 13.56 -26.15
C CYS A 418 -12.21 12.42 -25.51
N SER A 419 -11.41 12.69 -24.47
CA SER A 419 -10.57 11.70 -23.80
C SER A 419 -11.33 10.99 -22.69
N VAL A 420 -11.22 9.66 -22.63
CA VAL A 420 -11.82 8.81 -21.60
C VAL A 420 -10.73 7.92 -21.00
N TYR A 421 -10.57 7.98 -19.68
CA TYR A 421 -9.70 7.10 -18.91
C TYR A 421 -10.37 6.68 -17.60
N LEU A 422 -9.80 5.67 -16.95
CA LEU A 422 -10.22 5.22 -15.64
C LEU A 422 -9.16 5.60 -14.61
N THR A 423 -9.56 6.19 -13.49
CA THR A 423 -8.66 6.49 -12.38
C THR A 423 -9.02 5.71 -11.12
N SER A 424 -8.02 5.44 -10.28
CA SER A 424 -8.25 4.77 -9.00
C SER A 424 -9.04 5.66 -8.04
N SER A 425 -9.92 5.05 -7.25
CA SER A 425 -10.59 5.67 -6.11
C SER A 425 -10.01 5.14 -4.79
N THR A 426 -10.55 5.62 -3.66
CA THR A 426 -10.14 5.06 -2.36
C THR A 426 -10.69 3.66 -2.12
N GLU A 427 -11.65 3.28 -2.96
CA GLU A 427 -12.35 2.01 -3.00
C GLU A 427 -11.73 1.02 -4.00
N THR A 428 -10.75 1.45 -4.79
CA THR A 428 -10.14 0.62 -5.81
C THR A 428 -9.31 -0.51 -5.20
N HIS A 429 -9.56 -1.73 -5.67
CA HIS A 429 -8.68 -2.87 -5.45
C HIS A 429 -8.13 -3.38 -6.76
N LEU A 430 -6.87 -3.82 -6.70
CA LEU A 430 -6.14 -4.35 -7.82
C LEU A 430 -5.88 -5.83 -7.60
N PHE A 431 -5.98 -6.61 -8.67
CA PHE A 431 -5.56 -8.00 -8.68
C PHE A 431 -4.80 -8.28 -9.98
N ILE A 432 -3.63 -8.91 -9.85
CA ILE A 432 -2.81 -9.34 -10.99
C ILE A 432 -2.85 -10.87 -11.12
N THR A 433 -2.30 -11.39 -12.23
CA THR A 433 -2.11 -12.83 -12.45
C THR A 433 -1.53 -13.51 -11.20
N GLY A 434 -2.13 -14.63 -10.80
CA GLY A 434 -1.78 -15.36 -9.56
C GLY A 434 -2.67 -15.01 -8.37
N CYS A 435 -3.34 -13.85 -8.37
CA CYS A 435 -4.19 -13.40 -7.27
C CYS A 435 -5.70 -13.63 -7.49
N HIS A 436 -6.10 -14.08 -8.68
CA HIS A 436 -7.51 -14.26 -9.05
C HIS A 436 -8.18 -15.50 -8.44
N LYS A 437 -7.39 -16.50 -8.00
CA LYS A 437 -7.94 -17.74 -7.47
C LYS A 437 -8.77 -17.45 -6.21
N LYS A 438 -9.98 -18.01 -6.13
CA LYS A 438 -10.93 -17.83 -5.02
C LYS A 438 -11.53 -16.41 -4.89
N GLN A 439 -11.28 -15.52 -5.85
CA GLN A 439 -11.93 -14.22 -5.83
C GLN A 439 -13.41 -14.35 -6.23
N PRO A 440 -14.35 -13.63 -5.59
CA PRO A 440 -15.77 -13.78 -5.88
C PRO A 440 -16.14 -13.43 -7.33
N TYR A 441 -15.44 -12.47 -7.96
CA TYR A 441 -15.70 -12.04 -9.33
C TYR A 441 -15.39 -13.07 -10.43
N VAL A 442 -14.73 -14.20 -10.13
CA VAL A 442 -14.36 -15.17 -11.18
C VAL A 442 -15.57 -15.78 -11.91
N ASN A 443 -16.74 -15.69 -11.28
CA ASN A 443 -17.98 -16.20 -11.85
C ASN A 443 -18.71 -15.19 -12.75
N GLU A 444 -18.28 -13.93 -12.76
CA GLU A 444 -18.89 -12.85 -13.52
C GLU A 444 -18.89 -13.16 -15.04
N PRO A 445 -20.01 -12.96 -15.75
CA PRO A 445 -20.11 -13.27 -17.17
C PRO A 445 -19.05 -12.57 -18.03
N LYS A 446 -18.78 -11.29 -17.76
CA LYS A 446 -17.77 -10.50 -18.50
C LYS A 446 -16.34 -10.98 -18.22
N VAL A 447 -16.06 -11.41 -16.99
CA VAL A 447 -14.77 -12.04 -16.64
C VAL A 447 -14.61 -13.37 -17.38
N LYS A 448 -15.64 -14.21 -17.42
CA LYS A 448 -15.63 -15.46 -18.18
C LYS A 448 -15.41 -15.22 -19.68
N ALA A 449 -16.09 -14.23 -20.25
CA ALA A 449 -15.95 -13.85 -21.66
C ALA A 449 -14.51 -13.40 -21.97
N PHE A 450 -13.93 -12.52 -21.14
CA PHE A 450 -12.53 -12.11 -21.25
C PHE A 450 -11.59 -13.32 -21.22
N ILE A 451 -11.75 -14.24 -20.27
CA ILE A 451 -10.89 -15.43 -20.18
C ILE A 451 -11.02 -16.31 -21.42
N GLN A 452 -12.20 -16.47 -22.01
CA GLN A 452 -12.34 -17.21 -23.26
C GLN A 452 -11.67 -16.49 -24.43
N TRP A 453 -11.80 -15.16 -24.51
CA TRP A 453 -11.11 -14.36 -25.51
C TRP A 453 -9.59 -14.52 -25.43
N THR A 454 -9.00 -14.49 -24.23
CA THR A 454 -7.53 -14.63 -24.09
C THR A 454 -6.98 -15.94 -24.64
N LYS A 455 -7.76 -17.03 -24.63
CA LYS A 455 -7.35 -18.33 -25.21
C LYS A 455 -7.21 -18.30 -26.74
N THR A 456 -7.79 -17.30 -27.39
CA THR A 456 -7.70 -17.13 -28.85
C THR A 456 -6.44 -16.38 -29.28
N LEU A 457 -5.73 -15.78 -28.32
CA LEU A 457 -4.57 -14.94 -28.61
C LEU A 457 -3.32 -15.76 -28.87
N LYS A 458 -2.46 -15.24 -29.75
CA LYS A 458 -1.10 -15.75 -29.94
C LYS A 458 -0.13 -14.85 -29.17
N ASP A 459 0.57 -15.43 -28.18
CA ASP A 459 1.51 -14.70 -27.33
C ASP A 459 2.54 -13.90 -28.13
N SER A 460 3.09 -14.47 -29.20
CA SER A 460 4.06 -13.81 -30.07
C SER A 460 3.55 -12.52 -30.74
N VAL A 461 2.24 -12.45 -31.01
CA VAL A 461 1.60 -11.26 -31.59
C VAL A 461 1.35 -10.21 -30.50
N MET A 462 0.91 -10.65 -29.31
CA MET A 462 0.65 -9.75 -28.19
C MET A 462 1.93 -9.13 -27.64
N LEU A 463 3.01 -9.90 -27.50
CA LEU A 463 4.31 -9.41 -27.03
C LEU A 463 4.83 -8.24 -27.87
N ARG A 464 4.65 -8.28 -29.20
CA ARG A 464 5.04 -7.18 -30.10
C ARG A 464 4.27 -5.88 -29.87
N ARG A 465 3.11 -5.95 -29.22
CA ARG A 465 2.26 -4.80 -28.88
C ARG A 465 2.48 -4.31 -27.44
N THR A 466 3.42 -4.92 -26.71
CA THR A 466 3.67 -4.58 -25.31
C THR A 466 4.84 -3.63 -25.13
N SER A 467 4.76 -2.76 -24.13
CA SER A 467 5.85 -1.84 -23.77
C SER A 467 5.88 -1.51 -22.28
N VAL A 468 7.05 -1.11 -21.78
CA VAL A 468 7.27 -0.75 -20.36
C VAL A 468 8.09 0.53 -20.28
N GLY A 469 7.78 1.37 -19.30
CA GLY A 469 8.51 2.58 -18.98
C GLY A 469 8.06 3.79 -19.82
N GLY A 470 8.98 4.75 -19.98
CA GLY A 470 8.67 6.03 -20.61
C GLY A 470 7.82 6.96 -19.74
N HIS A 471 7.73 8.21 -20.18
CA HIS A 471 6.79 9.19 -19.64
C HIS A 471 5.50 9.14 -20.45
N TYR A 472 4.35 9.16 -19.78
CA TYR A 472 3.05 9.10 -20.41
C TYR A 472 2.18 10.25 -19.89
N CYS A 473 1.69 11.09 -20.81
CA CYS A 473 0.83 12.21 -20.50
C CYS A 473 -0.57 11.93 -21.04
N TYR A 474 -1.56 11.84 -20.15
CA TYR A 474 -2.95 11.70 -20.52
C TYR A 474 -3.86 12.41 -19.50
N PRO A 475 -4.97 13.05 -19.91
CA PRO A 475 -5.31 13.38 -21.30
C PRO A 475 -4.23 14.27 -21.95
N PRO A 476 -4.11 14.28 -23.29
CA PRO A 476 -3.16 15.14 -23.97
C PRO A 476 -3.34 16.59 -23.52
N ALA A 477 -2.24 17.31 -23.29
CA ALA A 477 -2.31 18.73 -23.02
C ALA A 477 -3.07 19.43 -24.15
N PRO A 478 -3.88 20.47 -23.86
CA PRO A 478 -4.41 21.31 -24.92
C PRO A 478 -3.23 21.79 -25.78
N PRO A 479 -3.38 21.88 -27.11
CA PRO A 479 -2.35 22.48 -27.93
C PRO A 479 -2.05 23.87 -27.34
N SER A 480 -0.87 24.04 -26.75
CA SER A 480 -0.42 25.34 -26.29
C SER A 480 -0.45 26.26 -27.50
N ASN A 481 -1.02 27.47 -27.36
CA ASN A 481 -0.82 28.54 -28.33
C ASN A 481 0.69 28.80 -28.43
N SER A 482 1.35 28.10 -29.34
CA SER A 482 2.71 28.35 -29.78
C SER A 482 2.69 29.66 -30.56
N ASN A 483 2.63 30.78 -29.84
CA ASN A 483 2.81 32.14 -30.33
C ASN A 483 2.99 33.06 -29.12
N LEU A 484 4.04 32.86 -28.32
CA LEU A 484 4.53 33.83 -27.33
C LEU A 484 5.94 33.43 -26.84
N THR A 485 6.88 33.28 -27.77
CA THR A 485 8.32 33.50 -27.54
C THR A 485 8.99 33.75 -28.89
N SER A 486 8.67 34.90 -29.48
CA SER A 486 9.59 35.70 -30.28
C SER A 486 9.34 37.13 -29.81
N GLU A 487 10.38 37.83 -29.35
CA GLU A 487 10.38 39.10 -28.57
C GLU A 487 10.24 38.82 -27.05
N ILE A 488 11.23 39.03 -26.16
CA ILE A 488 12.44 39.87 -26.11
C ILE A 488 13.56 39.10 -25.38
#